data_AF-A0A2L0B7V2-F1
#
_entry.id   AF-A0A2L0B7V2-F1
#
_cell.length_a   1.000
_cell.length_b   1.000
_cell.length_c   1.000
_cell.angle_alpha   90.00
_cell.angle_beta   90.00
_cell.angle_gamma   90.00
#
_symmetry.space_group_name_H-M   'P 1'
#
loop_
_entity.id
_entity.type
_entity.pdbx_description
1 polymer ?
#
loop_
_entity_poly.entity_id
_entity_poly.type
_entity_poly.pdbx_seq_one_letter_code
_entity_poly.pdbx_strand_id
1 'polypeptide(L)'
;FSGYDCDSNPCQNGGFCRNSEGGGYRCECPRGTKGANCEIDALNECDSNPCKHRDAICQDKLGDYACYCPAEWTGKNCEVYDSRFPGGLGYPVQKLRPGKPPLDIDAIDLAYQKEQCVKKGCREKQGDFHCDEECNTYACNFDGNDCSLGINPWRNCTAPIKCWEVFMDGTCNEVCNNPQCLFDGRDCEKKLQPCNPIYDAYCQKHYANGHCDYGCNNAEC
;
A
#
# COMPACT_ATOMS: atom_id res chain seq x y z
N PHE A 1 -0.12 1.88 39.43
CA PHE A 1 0.26 1.90 38.02
C PHE A 1 1.05 3.18 37.77
N SER A 2 2.37 3.06 37.65
CA SER A 2 3.24 4.17 37.23
C SER A 2 3.50 3.96 35.75
N GLY A 3 2.47 4.11 34.91
CA GLY A 3 2.65 4.12 33.46
C GLY A 3 2.94 5.56 33.06
N TYR A 4 4.04 5.80 32.36
CA TYR A 4 4.29 7.12 31.79
C TYR A 4 3.46 7.23 30.52
N ASP A 5 2.64 8.26 30.38
CA ASP A 5 1.71 8.39 29.25
C ASP A 5 2.44 8.42 27.89
N CYS A 6 3.72 8.82 27.88
CA CYS A 6 4.60 8.76 26.71
C CYS A 6 5.07 7.36 26.29
N ASP A 7 4.92 6.32 27.13
CA ASP A 7 5.33 4.94 26.78
C ASP A 7 4.56 4.40 25.56
N SER A 8 3.35 4.93 25.34
CA SER A 8 2.50 4.61 24.19
C SER A 8 2.91 5.33 22.89
N ASN A 9 3.94 6.19 22.93
CA ASN A 9 4.37 7.07 21.84
C ASN A 9 3.20 7.78 21.12
N PRO A 10 2.39 8.58 21.84
CA PRO A 10 1.18 9.17 21.27
C PRO A 10 1.46 10.27 20.23
N CYS A 11 2.66 10.87 20.26
CA CYS A 11 3.05 11.94 19.35
C CYS A 11 3.43 11.40 17.96
N GLN A 12 2.85 11.97 16.93
CA GLN A 12 3.03 11.59 15.53
C GLN A 12 4.03 12.53 14.83
N ASN A 13 4.44 12.17 13.61
CA ASN A 13 5.21 13.01 12.69
C ASN A 13 6.51 13.60 13.28
N GLY A 14 7.18 12.86 14.16
CA GLY A 14 8.41 13.31 14.81
C GLY A 14 8.20 14.24 16.01
N GLY A 15 6.97 14.36 16.51
CA GLY A 15 6.66 15.03 17.78
C GLY A 15 7.38 14.41 18.97
N PHE A 16 7.93 15.25 19.84
CA PHE A 16 8.61 14.80 21.06
C PHE A 16 7.62 14.72 22.23
N CYS A 17 7.45 13.54 22.81
CA CYS A 17 6.53 13.35 23.92
C CYS A 17 7.15 13.76 25.26
N ARG A 18 6.42 14.56 26.05
CA ARG A 18 6.76 14.88 27.44
C ARG A 18 5.61 14.53 28.37
N ASN A 19 5.94 13.88 29.47
CA ASN A 19 4.97 13.65 30.55
C ASN A 19 4.59 15.00 31.20
N SER A 20 3.30 15.18 31.48
CA SER A 20 2.78 16.39 32.12
C SER A 20 2.80 16.26 33.64
N GLU A 21 3.16 17.33 34.35
CA GLU A 21 3.32 17.32 35.82
C GLU A 21 2.01 17.02 36.58
N GLY A 22 0.85 17.14 35.93
CA GLY A 22 -0.48 16.83 36.48
C GLY A 22 -1.08 15.48 36.08
N GLY A 23 -0.29 14.59 35.45
CA GLY A 23 -0.79 13.41 34.75
C GLY A 23 -1.15 13.71 33.29
N GLY A 24 -0.99 12.73 32.40
CA GLY A 24 -1.11 12.89 30.96
C GLY A 24 0.23 13.17 30.26
N TYR A 25 0.15 13.38 28.95
CA TYR A 25 1.30 13.74 28.10
C TYR A 25 1.06 15.04 27.35
N ARG A 26 2.15 15.61 26.82
CA ARG A 26 2.15 16.73 25.89
C ARG A 26 3.12 16.42 24.76
N CYS A 27 2.67 16.65 23.53
CA CYS A 27 3.54 16.59 22.37
C CYS A 27 4.16 17.95 22.07
N GLU A 28 5.47 17.99 21.95
CA GLU A 28 6.21 19.11 21.36
C GLU A 28 6.31 18.87 19.86
N CYS A 29 5.45 19.55 19.11
CA CYS A 29 5.33 19.33 17.67
C CYS A 29 6.46 20.00 16.89
N PRO A 30 7.06 19.29 15.91
CA PRO A 30 8.02 19.88 15.01
C PRO A 30 7.36 20.96 14.15
N ARG A 31 8.21 21.85 13.62
CA ARG A 31 7.77 22.92 12.72
C ARG A 31 6.95 22.32 11.57
N GLY A 32 5.82 22.96 11.26
CA GLY A 32 4.90 22.52 10.22
C GLY A 32 3.77 21.62 10.73
N THR A 33 3.84 21.13 11.97
CA THR A 33 2.76 20.32 12.57
C THR A 33 2.15 20.98 13.81
N LYS A 34 0.88 20.68 14.08
CA LYS A 34 0.12 21.10 15.26
C LYS A 34 -0.90 20.01 15.64
N GLY A 35 -1.67 20.24 16.70
CA GLY A 35 -2.63 19.27 17.23
C GLY A 35 -2.16 18.68 18.55
N ALA A 36 -2.98 17.81 19.15
CA ALA A 36 -2.65 17.20 20.44
C ALA A 36 -1.48 16.20 20.29
N ASN A 37 -1.43 15.54 19.13
CA ASN A 37 -0.49 14.50 18.74
C ASN A 37 0.36 14.90 17.54
N CYS A 38 0.38 16.18 17.15
CA CYS A 38 1.08 16.66 15.94
C CYS A 38 0.53 16.09 14.63
N GLU A 39 -0.78 15.81 14.62
CA GLU A 39 -1.52 15.19 13.51
C GLU A 39 -2.05 16.19 12.48
N ILE A 40 -2.01 17.49 12.78
CA ILE A 40 -2.60 18.53 11.94
C ILE A 40 -1.49 19.28 11.23
N ASP A 41 -1.66 19.47 9.92
CA ASP A 41 -0.77 20.29 9.12
C ASP A 41 -0.97 21.77 9.43
N ALA A 42 0.12 22.44 9.75
CA ALA A 42 0.13 23.83 10.15
C ALA A 42 0.80 24.74 9.12
N LEU A 43 1.55 24.19 8.16
CA LEU A 43 2.33 24.95 7.20
C LEU A 43 2.37 24.21 5.87
N ASN A 44 1.97 24.87 4.78
CA ASN A 44 2.24 24.35 3.46
C ASN A 44 3.69 24.67 3.07
N GLU A 45 4.58 23.69 3.10
CA GLU A 45 5.99 23.92 2.78
C GLU A 45 6.23 24.26 1.29
N CYS A 46 5.30 23.87 0.41
CA CYS A 46 5.39 24.16 -1.02
C CYS A 46 5.23 25.65 -1.37
N ASP A 47 4.61 26.46 -0.50
CA ASP A 47 4.47 27.90 -0.71
C ASP A 47 5.82 28.61 -0.84
N SER A 48 6.88 28.04 -0.27
CA SER A 48 8.25 28.54 -0.37
C SER A 48 8.94 28.23 -1.70
N ASN A 49 8.28 27.52 -2.61
CA ASN A 49 8.83 26.97 -3.86
C ASN A 49 10.17 26.25 -3.63
N PRO A 50 10.20 25.19 -2.82
CA PRO A 50 11.45 24.56 -2.43
C PRO A 50 12.12 23.77 -3.57
N CYS A 51 11.37 23.26 -4.55
CA CYS A 51 11.88 22.47 -5.67
C CYS A 51 12.61 23.36 -6.70
N LYS A 52 13.82 22.98 -7.12
CA LYS A 52 14.75 23.86 -7.88
C LYS A 52 14.44 23.98 -9.37
N HIS A 53 13.71 23.03 -9.95
CA HIS A 53 13.41 22.99 -11.38
C HIS A 53 11.98 23.45 -11.65
N ARG A 54 11.76 24.18 -12.75
CA ARG A 54 10.41 24.65 -13.14
C ARG A 54 9.43 23.51 -13.41
N ASP A 55 9.95 22.40 -13.92
CA ASP A 55 9.17 21.20 -14.21
C ASP A 55 9.02 20.29 -12.99
N ALA A 56 9.58 20.69 -11.83
CA ALA A 56 9.41 19.93 -10.60
C ALA A 56 8.08 20.28 -9.92
N ILE A 57 7.32 19.26 -9.52
CA ILE A 57 6.04 19.43 -8.84
C ILE A 57 6.27 19.31 -7.33
N CYS A 58 5.88 20.33 -6.58
CA CYS A 58 5.89 20.26 -5.12
C CYS A 58 4.55 19.68 -4.63
N GLN A 59 4.62 18.67 -3.77
CA GLN A 59 3.49 18.11 -3.05
C GLN A 59 3.69 18.36 -1.56
N ASP A 60 2.73 19.07 -0.98
CA ASP A 60 2.67 19.36 0.44
C ASP A 60 2.41 18.08 1.24
N LYS A 61 3.06 17.94 2.39
CA LYS A 61 2.89 16.81 3.30
C LYS A 61 2.87 17.32 4.73
N LEU A 62 2.33 16.50 5.62
CA LEU A 62 2.21 16.84 7.03
C LEU A 62 3.58 17.13 7.68
N GLY A 63 3.93 18.42 7.83
CA GLY A 63 5.20 18.89 8.38
C GLY A 63 6.43 18.67 7.50
N ASP A 64 6.25 18.37 6.21
CA ASP A 64 7.33 18.25 5.24
C ASP A 64 6.79 18.42 3.80
N TYR A 65 7.64 18.32 2.78
CA TYR A 65 7.20 18.31 1.39
C TYR A 65 7.93 17.26 0.57
N ALA A 66 7.35 16.96 -0.57
CA ALA A 66 7.94 16.11 -1.60
C ALA A 66 8.10 16.90 -2.90
N CYS A 67 9.27 16.83 -3.51
CA CYS A 67 9.48 17.29 -4.88
C CYS A 67 9.45 16.11 -5.85
N TYR A 68 8.61 16.18 -6.87
CA TYR A 68 8.71 15.29 -8.04
C TYR A 68 9.61 15.95 -9.05
N CYS A 69 10.78 15.37 -9.25
CA CYS A 69 11.86 15.91 -10.03
C CYS A 69 11.80 15.46 -11.50
N PRO A 70 12.27 16.31 -12.43
CA PRO A 70 12.41 15.92 -13.83
C PRO A 70 13.49 14.84 -14.00
N ALA A 71 13.53 14.22 -15.18
CA ALA A 71 14.59 13.29 -15.54
C ALA A 71 15.97 13.94 -15.36
N GLU A 72 16.93 13.12 -14.99
CA GLU A 72 18.32 13.49 -14.67
C GLU A 72 18.53 14.32 -13.41
N TRP A 73 17.47 14.72 -12.68
CA TRP A 73 17.56 15.51 -11.45
C TRP A 73 16.84 14.82 -10.29
N THR A 74 17.51 14.69 -9.15
CA THR A 74 17.01 14.06 -7.92
C THR A 74 17.47 14.86 -6.69
N GLY A 75 17.30 14.35 -5.48
CA GLY A 75 17.50 15.10 -4.24
C GLY A 75 16.18 15.61 -3.66
N LYS A 76 16.19 16.06 -2.40
CA LYS A 76 14.95 16.50 -1.71
C LYS A 76 14.27 17.66 -2.44
N ASN A 77 15.08 18.50 -3.09
CA ASN A 77 14.68 19.70 -3.80
C ASN A 77 15.00 19.62 -5.30
N CYS A 78 15.30 18.43 -5.83
CA CYS A 78 15.75 18.21 -7.21
C CYS A 78 17.10 18.88 -7.53
N GLU A 79 17.98 19.04 -6.55
CA GLU A 79 19.25 19.75 -6.65
C GLU A 79 20.44 18.88 -7.13
N VAL A 80 20.25 17.57 -7.23
CA VAL A 80 21.31 16.60 -7.55
C VAL A 80 21.14 16.08 -8.96
N TYR A 81 22.19 16.18 -9.77
CA TYR A 81 22.21 15.60 -11.11
C TYR A 81 22.57 14.10 -11.06
N ASP A 82 21.71 13.23 -11.60
CA ASP A 82 21.99 11.82 -11.89
C ASP A 82 21.44 11.46 -13.27
N SER A 83 22.32 11.37 -14.26
CA SER A 83 22.01 11.01 -15.67
C SER A 83 21.19 9.72 -15.86
N ARG A 84 21.05 8.86 -14.84
CA ARG A 84 20.27 7.62 -14.91
C ARG A 84 18.90 7.73 -14.23
N PHE A 85 18.60 8.87 -13.61
CA PHE A 85 17.33 9.07 -12.93
C PHE A 85 16.22 9.36 -13.96
N PRO A 86 15.17 8.53 -14.06
CA PRO A 86 14.13 8.68 -15.08
C PRO A 86 13.16 9.85 -14.79
N GLY A 87 13.27 10.49 -13.62
CA GLY A 87 12.28 11.44 -13.10
C GLY A 87 11.37 10.79 -12.05
N GLY A 88 10.69 11.59 -11.24
CA GLY A 88 9.81 11.12 -10.17
C GLY A 88 10.16 11.67 -8.80
N LEU A 89 9.76 10.99 -7.72
CA LEU A 89 9.96 11.49 -6.36
C LEU A 89 11.45 11.68 -6.04
N GLY A 90 11.82 12.89 -5.60
CA GLY A 90 13.17 13.22 -5.17
C GLY A 90 13.49 12.64 -3.79
N TYR A 91 14.59 11.89 -3.69
CA TYR A 91 15.02 11.29 -2.41
C TYR A 91 16.20 12.06 -1.80
N PRO A 92 16.23 12.27 -0.47
CA PRO A 92 17.38 12.86 0.19
C PRO A 92 18.61 11.96 0.03
N VAL A 93 19.74 12.56 -0.37
CA VAL A 93 21.01 11.94 -0.80
C VAL A 93 21.68 11.04 0.27
N GLN A 94 21.14 10.96 1.48
CA GLN A 94 21.76 10.32 2.65
C GLN A 94 21.86 8.79 2.59
N LYS A 95 21.56 8.13 1.47
CA LYS A 95 21.81 6.68 1.28
C LYS A 95 22.58 6.30 0.01
N LEU A 96 23.24 7.23 -0.68
CA LEU A 96 24.19 6.86 -1.74
C LEU A 96 25.56 6.57 -1.13
N ARG A 97 25.74 5.36 -0.58
CA ARG A 97 27.10 4.82 -0.41
C ARG A 97 27.65 4.51 -1.81
N PRO A 98 28.82 5.03 -2.20
CA PRO A 98 29.40 4.74 -3.51
C PRO A 98 29.66 3.23 -3.63
N GLY A 99 29.06 2.59 -4.64
CA GLY A 99 29.30 1.18 -4.99
C GLY A 99 28.15 0.20 -4.71
N LYS A 100 26.98 0.65 -4.22
CA LYS A 100 25.78 -0.22 -4.18
C LYS A 100 24.88 0.10 -5.38
N PRO A 101 24.30 -0.90 -6.07
CA PRO A 101 23.31 -0.67 -7.13
C PRO A 101 22.17 0.22 -6.64
N PRO A 102 21.38 0.84 -7.53
CA PRO A 102 20.21 1.62 -7.15
C PRO A 102 19.43 0.84 -6.09
N LEU A 103 19.19 1.47 -4.94
CA LEU A 103 18.35 0.86 -3.93
C LEU A 103 16.97 0.71 -4.56
N ASP A 104 16.61 -0.54 -4.86
CA ASP A 104 15.26 -0.90 -5.23
C ASP A 104 14.34 -0.47 -4.09
N ILE A 105 13.58 0.60 -4.33
CA ILE A 105 12.66 1.19 -3.34
C ILE A 105 11.63 0.14 -2.91
N ASP A 106 11.22 -0.75 -3.81
CA ASP A 106 10.35 -1.87 -3.50
C ASP A 106 11.03 -2.85 -2.54
N ALA A 107 12.34 -3.06 -2.67
CA ALA A 107 13.09 -3.89 -1.73
C ALA A 107 13.23 -3.23 -0.34
N ILE A 108 13.33 -1.89 -0.27
CA ILE A 108 13.30 -1.17 1.01
C ILE A 108 11.91 -1.25 1.65
N ASP A 109 10.86 -0.99 0.88
CA ASP A 109 9.47 -1.02 1.34
C ASP A 109 9.10 -2.43 1.82
N LEU A 110 9.42 -3.46 1.04
CA LEU A 110 9.22 -4.85 1.43
C LEU A 110 10.01 -5.21 2.71
N ALA A 111 11.23 -4.66 2.89
CA ALA A 111 12.00 -4.86 4.11
C ALA A 111 11.34 -4.18 5.32
N TYR A 112 10.82 -2.97 5.16
CA TYR A 112 10.07 -2.27 6.20
C TYR A 112 8.79 -3.01 6.58
N GLN A 113 8.01 -3.47 5.59
CA GLN A 113 6.79 -4.25 5.82
C GLN A 113 7.12 -5.57 6.55
N LYS A 114 8.22 -6.24 6.21
CA LYS A 114 8.71 -7.42 6.95
C LYS A 114 9.05 -7.11 8.41
N GLU A 115 9.63 -5.94 8.70
CA GLU A 115 9.83 -5.51 10.09
C GLU A 115 8.50 -5.27 10.83
N GLN A 116 7.47 -4.76 10.15
CA GLN A 116 6.14 -4.63 10.74
C GLN A 116 5.51 -5.98 11.08
N CYS A 117 5.69 -7.00 10.23
CA CYS A 117 5.25 -8.37 10.54
C CYS A 117 5.87 -8.90 11.84
N VAL A 118 7.16 -8.59 12.08
CA VAL A 118 7.86 -8.97 13.32
C VAL A 118 7.30 -8.21 14.52
N LYS A 119 7.09 -6.89 14.39
CA LYS A 119 6.51 -6.06 15.47
C LYS A 119 5.09 -6.49 15.85
N LYS A 120 4.29 -6.90 14.88
CA LYS A 120 2.92 -7.40 15.10
C LYS A 120 2.86 -8.84 15.61
N GLY A 121 3.99 -9.53 15.72
CA GLY A 121 4.02 -10.92 16.17
C GLY A 121 3.45 -11.93 15.17
N CYS A 122 3.36 -11.61 13.87
CA CYS A 122 2.74 -12.48 12.86
C CYS A 122 3.41 -13.86 12.75
N ARG A 123 4.66 -14.02 13.20
CA ARG A 123 5.33 -15.33 13.24
C ARG A 123 4.74 -16.31 14.24
N GLU A 124 4.11 -15.81 15.30
CA GLU A 124 3.50 -16.62 16.36
C GLU A 124 2.04 -16.93 16.06
N LYS A 125 1.42 -16.13 15.18
CA LYS A 125 0.03 -16.24 14.75
C LYS A 125 -0.14 -17.21 13.57
N GLN A 126 0.81 -17.23 12.63
CA GLN A 126 0.78 -18.16 11.51
C GLN A 126 0.72 -19.66 11.90
N GLY A 127 0.09 -20.45 11.04
CA GLY A 127 -0.11 -21.89 11.13
C GLY A 127 -1.22 -22.32 12.08
N ASP A 128 -2.10 -21.42 12.48
CA ASP A 128 -3.17 -21.68 13.45
C ASP A 128 -4.56 -21.86 12.80
N PHE A 129 -4.65 -21.78 11.46
CA PHE A 129 -5.89 -21.82 10.66
C PHE A 129 -6.88 -20.69 10.97
N HIS A 130 -6.43 -19.63 11.64
CA HIS A 130 -7.15 -18.38 11.80
C HIS A 130 -6.54 -17.35 10.86
N CYS A 131 -7.37 -16.51 10.23
CA CYS A 131 -6.84 -15.44 9.41
C CYS A 131 -6.73 -14.15 10.26
N ASP A 132 -5.52 -13.80 10.68
CA ASP A 132 -5.24 -12.50 11.29
C ASP A 132 -5.08 -11.43 10.20
N GLU A 133 -6.10 -10.59 10.03
CA GLU A 133 -6.15 -9.54 9.01
C GLU A 133 -4.94 -8.57 9.07
N GLU A 134 -4.40 -8.29 10.26
CA GLU A 134 -3.21 -7.46 10.40
C GLU A 134 -1.92 -8.10 9.86
N CYS A 135 -1.92 -9.42 9.66
CA CYS A 135 -0.86 -10.27 9.12
C CYS A 135 -1.19 -10.73 7.69
N ASN A 136 -2.38 -10.40 7.17
CA ASN A 136 -2.81 -10.70 5.82
C ASN A 136 -2.15 -9.78 4.76
N THR A 137 -0.82 -9.82 4.69
CA THR A 137 -0.04 -9.05 3.70
C THR A 137 0.98 -9.95 3.03
N TYR A 138 1.38 -9.61 1.80
CA TYR A 138 2.43 -10.34 1.09
C TYR A 138 3.74 -10.43 1.91
N ALA A 139 4.13 -9.36 2.60
CA ALA A 139 5.32 -9.33 3.43
C ALA A 139 5.29 -10.33 4.61
N CYS A 140 4.09 -10.63 5.12
CA CYS A 140 3.86 -11.62 6.18
C CYS A 140 3.39 -12.98 5.62
N ASN A 141 3.50 -13.21 4.31
CA ASN A 141 3.02 -14.40 3.61
C ASN A 141 1.53 -14.71 3.83
N PHE A 142 0.68 -13.68 3.90
CA PHE A 142 -0.76 -13.83 4.11
C PHE A 142 -1.06 -14.66 5.37
N ASP A 143 -0.45 -14.22 6.48
CA ASP A 143 -0.50 -14.89 7.77
C ASP A 143 -0.01 -16.36 7.71
N GLY A 144 1.18 -16.56 7.14
CA GLY A 144 1.72 -17.91 6.91
C GLY A 144 0.81 -18.83 6.10
N ASN A 145 0.00 -18.23 5.24
CA ASN A 145 -1.03 -18.80 4.38
C ASN A 145 -2.38 -19.12 5.05
N ASP A 146 -2.62 -18.81 6.31
CA ASP A 146 -3.92 -19.06 6.94
C ASP A 146 -5.04 -18.23 6.29
N CYS A 147 -4.73 -17.02 5.83
CA CYS A 147 -5.63 -16.17 5.04
C CYS A 147 -5.75 -16.56 3.55
N SER A 148 -4.98 -17.56 3.10
CA SER A 148 -4.91 -17.97 1.68
C SER A 148 -5.15 -19.47 1.48
N LEU A 149 -5.86 -20.11 2.42
CA LEU A 149 -6.16 -21.54 2.39
C LEU A 149 -4.91 -22.44 2.30
N GLY A 150 -3.78 -21.97 2.84
CA GLY A 150 -2.51 -22.71 2.85
C GLY A 150 -1.66 -22.58 1.57
N ILE A 151 -2.01 -21.69 0.63
CA ILE A 151 -1.34 -21.56 -0.67
C ILE A 151 -1.10 -20.10 -0.99
N ASN A 152 0.15 -19.69 -1.25
CA ASN A 152 0.43 -18.39 -1.87
C ASN A 152 -0.11 -18.37 -3.32
N PRO A 153 -1.19 -17.63 -3.63
CA PRO A 153 -1.86 -17.70 -4.91
C PRO A 153 -1.02 -17.11 -6.07
N TRP A 154 -0.09 -16.20 -5.77
CA TRP A 154 0.76 -15.51 -6.76
C TRP A 154 2.16 -16.10 -6.87
N ARG A 155 2.44 -17.25 -6.26
CA ARG A 155 3.78 -17.89 -6.27
C ARG A 155 4.40 -18.06 -7.66
N ASN A 156 3.58 -18.17 -8.70
CA ASN A 156 4.01 -18.37 -10.08
C ASN A 156 3.85 -17.12 -10.95
N CYS A 157 3.33 -16.02 -10.40
CA CYS A 157 3.10 -14.78 -11.12
C CYS A 157 4.44 -14.06 -11.37
N THR A 158 4.76 -13.79 -12.64
CA THR A 158 6.01 -13.11 -13.06
C THR A 158 5.75 -11.75 -13.70
N ALA A 159 4.59 -11.15 -13.42
CA ALA A 159 4.25 -9.84 -13.95
C ALA A 159 5.23 -8.76 -13.47
N PRO A 160 5.45 -7.69 -14.27
CA PRO A 160 6.33 -6.58 -13.89
C PRO A 160 5.76 -5.71 -12.76
N ILE A 161 4.47 -5.87 -12.42
CA ILE A 161 3.80 -5.18 -11.32
C ILE A 161 3.35 -6.18 -10.27
N LYS A 162 3.07 -5.69 -9.06
CA LYS A 162 2.58 -6.48 -7.93
C LYS A 162 1.10 -6.82 -8.12
N CYS A 163 0.80 -7.91 -8.83
CA CYS A 163 -0.59 -8.25 -9.19
C CYS A 163 -1.54 -8.48 -8.01
N TRP A 164 -1.04 -8.75 -6.80
CA TRP A 164 -1.90 -8.85 -5.62
C TRP A 164 -2.43 -7.49 -5.12
N GLU A 165 -1.81 -6.37 -5.51
CA GLU A 165 -2.26 -5.02 -5.12
C GLU A 165 -3.39 -4.49 -6.02
N VAL A 166 -3.48 -5.02 -7.24
CA VAL A 166 -4.48 -4.63 -8.26
C VAL A 166 -5.52 -5.72 -8.53
N PHE A 167 -5.42 -6.87 -7.84
CA PHE A 167 -6.33 -7.98 -8.01
C PHE A 167 -7.76 -7.61 -7.63
N MET A 168 -8.71 -7.73 -8.56
CA MET A 168 -10.13 -7.46 -8.34
C MET A 168 -10.41 -6.01 -7.91
N ASP A 169 -9.60 -5.06 -8.39
CA ASP A 169 -9.75 -3.64 -8.11
C ASP A 169 -10.75 -2.92 -9.06
N GLY A 170 -11.22 -3.63 -10.09
CA GLY A 170 -12.17 -3.16 -11.10
C GLY A 170 -11.52 -2.48 -12.32
N THR A 171 -10.20 -2.37 -12.35
CA THR A 171 -9.40 -1.83 -13.47
C THR A 171 -8.69 -2.98 -14.17
N CYS A 172 -8.84 -3.08 -15.49
CA CYS A 172 -8.12 -4.13 -16.23
C CYS A 172 -6.62 -3.82 -16.34
N ASN A 173 -5.81 -4.61 -15.66
CA ASN A 173 -4.35 -4.68 -15.79
C ASN A 173 -3.95 -5.89 -16.64
N GLU A 174 -3.80 -5.68 -17.95
CA GLU A 174 -3.46 -6.72 -18.94
C GLU A 174 -2.19 -7.52 -18.59
N VAL A 175 -1.23 -6.91 -17.88
CA VAL A 175 -0.01 -7.58 -17.42
C VAL A 175 -0.27 -8.65 -16.34
N CYS A 176 -1.35 -8.49 -15.57
CA CYS A 176 -1.82 -9.43 -14.55
C CYS A 176 -2.92 -10.37 -15.08
N ASN A 177 -3.42 -10.12 -16.29
CA ASN A 177 -4.45 -10.90 -16.96
C ASN A 177 -3.90 -12.20 -17.58
N ASN A 178 -3.33 -13.07 -16.75
CA ASN A 178 -2.82 -14.38 -17.16
C ASN A 178 -3.06 -15.43 -16.07
N PRO A 179 -3.01 -16.74 -16.40
CA PRO A 179 -3.31 -17.80 -15.44
C PRO A 179 -2.42 -17.80 -14.19
N GLN A 180 -1.15 -17.41 -14.34
CA GLN A 180 -0.18 -17.39 -13.24
C GLN A 180 -0.44 -16.26 -12.23
N CYS A 181 -1.09 -15.18 -12.68
CA CYS A 181 -1.47 -14.01 -11.90
C CYS A 181 -3.00 -13.94 -11.66
N LEU A 182 -3.70 -15.07 -11.81
CA LEU A 182 -5.12 -15.24 -11.51
C LEU A 182 -6.06 -14.36 -12.35
N PHE A 183 -5.69 -14.10 -13.61
CA PHE A 183 -6.48 -13.32 -14.55
C PHE A 183 -6.91 -11.95 -14.01
N ASP A 184 -6.05 -11.31 -13.22
CA ASP A 184 -6.31 -10.00 -12.65
C ASP A 184 -7.65 -9.90 -11.90
N GLY A 185 -8.02 -10.97 -11.17
CA GLY A 185 -9.30 -11.00 -10.44
C GLY A 185 -10.54 -10.95 -11.35
N ARG A 186 -10.36 -11.21 -12.66
CA ARG A 186 -11.35 -11.05 -13.74
C ARG A 186 -11.74 -9.59 -14.03
N ASP A 187 -10.91 -8.62 -13.68
CA ASP A 187 -11.17 -7.20 -14.01
C ASP A 187 -11.10 -6.92 -15.51
N CYS A 188 -10.32 -7.72 -16.24
CA CYS A 188 -10.24 -7.67 -17.70
C CYS A 188 -11.37 -8.42 -18.42
N GLU A 189 -12.16 -9.22 -17.70
CA GLU A 189 -13.32 -9.85 -18.31
C GLU A 189 -14.38 -8.78 -18.58
N LYS A 190 -14.96 -8.80 -19.78
CA LYS A 190 -16.13 -7.96 -20.06
C LYS A 190 -17.20 -8.37 -19.06
N LYS A 191 -17.54 -7.48 -18.13
CA LYS A 191 -18.64 -7.67 -17.18
C LYS A 191 -19.88 -8.04 -18.01
N LEU A 192 -20.24 -9.32 -17.99
CA LEU A 192 -21.52 -9.77 -18.49
C LEU A 192 -22.57 -9.02 -17.67
N GLN A 193 -23.63 -8.54 -18.32
CA GLN A 193 -24.76 -8.00 -17.58
C GLN A 193 -25.25 -9.10 -16.63
N PRO A 194 -25.71 -8.77 -15.42
CA PRO A 194 -26.30 -9.78 -14.54
C PRO A 194 -27.46 -10.50 -15.26
N CYS A 195 -27.71 -11.77 -14.91
CA CYS A 195 -28.84 -12.52 -15.42
C CYS A 195 -30.12 -11.69 -15.35
N ASN A 196 -30.97 -11.80 -16.37
CA ASN A 196 -32.21 -11.03 -16.44
C ASN A 196 -33.02 -11.20 -15.13
N PRO A 197 -33.30 -10.12 -14.38
CA PRO A 197 -33.95 -10.21 -13.07
C PRO A 197 -35.32 -10.90 -13.09
N ILE A 198 -36.01 -10.91 -14.23
CA ILE A 198 -37.31 -11.58 -14.40
C ILE A 198 -37.15 -13.11 -14.36
N TYR A 199 -36.04 -13.63 -14.87
CA TYR A 199 -35.79 -15.06 -14.98
C TYR A 199 -34.70 -15.56 -14.02
N ASP A 200 -33.96 -14.69 -13.35
CA ASP A 200 -32.89 -15.04 -12.40
C ASP A 200 -33.36 -16.05 -11.34
N ALA A 201 -34.52 -15.79 -10.70
CA ALA A 201 -35.09 -16.72 -9.72
C ALA A 201 -35.51 -18.08 -10.33
N TYR A 202 -35.91 -18.09 -11.60
CA TYR A 202 -36.23 -19.33 -12.32
C TYR A 202 -34.94 -20.11 -12.63
N CYS A 203 -33.93 -19.44 -13.16
CA CYS A 203 -32.64 -20.05 -13.51
C CYS A 203 -31.93 -20.61 -12.29
N GLN A 204 -31.90 -19.90 -11.17
CA GLN A 204 -31.32 -20.41 -9.91
C GLN A 204 -32.00 -21.69 -9.43
N LYS A 205 -33.33 -21.77 -9.51
CA LYS A 205 -34.09 -22.96 -9.09
C LYS A 205 -33.89 -24.15 -10.04
N HIS A 206 -33.57 -23.88 -11.29
CA HIS A 206 -33.39 -24.89 -12.34
C HIS A 206 -31.91 -25.18 -12.67
N TYR A 207 -30.97 -24.53 -11.98
CA TYR A 207 -29.54 -24.71 -12.19
C TYR A 207 -29.08 -26.13 -11.86
N ALA A 208 -28.35 -26.75 -12.79
CA ALA A 208 -27.76 -28.08 -12.63
C ALA A 208 -28.72 -29.20 -12.18
N ASN A 209 -30.02 -29.09 -12.52
CA ASN A 209 -31.06 -30.05 -12.12
C ASN A 209 -31.17 -31.29 -13.06
N GLY A 210 -30.34 -31.37 -14.10
CA GLY A 210 -30.36 -32.44 -15.10
C GLY A 210 -31.33 -32.23 -16.27
N HIS A 211 -32.03 -31.09 -16.34
CA HIS A 211 -32.89 -30.69 -17.44
C HIS A 211 -32.32 -29.47 -18.18
N CYS A 212 -32.60 -29.37 -19.48
CA CYS A 212 -32.11 -28.28 -20.31
C CYS A 212 -33.16 -27.15 -20.36
N ASP A 213 -32.82 -26.01 -19.75
CA ASP A 213 -33.65 -24.81 -19.73
C ASP A 213 -33.01 -23.73 -20.64
N TYR A 214 -33.47 -23.63 -21.89
CA TYR A 214 -32.89 -22.76 -22.92
C TYR A 214 -32.83 -21.28 -22.52
N GLY A 215 -33.78 -20.81 -21.72
CA GLY A 215 -33.82 -19.41 -21.23
C GLY A 215 -32.68 -19.06 -20.27
N CYS A 216 -32.05 -20.07 -19.67
CA CYS A 216 -30.92 -19.93 -18.74
C CYS A 216 -29.59 -20.33 -19.38
N ASN A 217 -29.58 -20.78 -20.65
CA ASN A 217 -28.38 -21.22 -21.33
C ASN A 217 -27.69 -20.04 -22.07
N ASN A 218 -27.23 -19.07 -21.30
CA ASN A 218 -26.43 -17.94 -21.78
C ASN A 218 -25.28 -17.69 -20.80
N ALA A 219 -24.37 -16.77 -21.13
CA ALA A 219 -23.16 -16.59 -20.34
C ALA A 219 -23.45 -15.93 -18.98
N GLU A 220 -24.57 -15.22 -18.87
CA GLU A 220 -24.95 -14.44 -17.70
C GLU A 220 -25.84 -15.14 -16.64
N CYS A 221 -26.42 -16.33 -16.90
CA CYS A 221 -27.50 -16.95 -16.08
C CYS A 221 -27.26 -18.35 -15.44
#